data_AF-A0A3D1FYR5-F1
#
_entry.id   AF-A0A3D1FYR5-F1
#
_cell.length_a   1.000
_cell.length_b   1.000
_cell.length_c   1.000
_cell.angle_alpha   90.00
_cell.angle_beta   90.00
_cell.angle_gamma   90.00
#
_symmetry.space_group_name_H-M   'P 1'
#
loop_
_entity.id
_entity.type
_entity.pdbx_description
1 polymer ?
#
loop_
_entity_poly.entity_id
_entity_poly.type
_entity_poly.pdbx_seq_one_letter_code
_entity_poly.pdbx_strand_id
1 'polypeptide(L)' 'TSATIPLGMWDYRDKFKKGDNIFFAAFGGGFTWGAMWVKWAIDKK' A
#
# COMPACT_ATOMS: atom_id res chain seq x y z
N THR A 1 -3.20 5.11 13.00
CA THR A 1 -3.32 5.40 11.56
C THR A 1 -2.19 4.82 10.73
N SER A 2 -0.94 4.84 11.18
CA SER A 2 0.20 4.41 10.34
C SER A 2 0.19 2.93 9.94
N ALA A 3 -0.39 2.04 10.76
CA ALA A 3 -0.45 0.60 10.48
C ALA A 3 -1.55 0.18 9.49
N THR A 4 -2.49 1.08 9.14
CA THR A 4 -3.69 0.71 8.36
C THR A 4 -3.37 0.29 6.93
N ILE A 5 -2.42 0.97 6.28
CA ILE A 5 -1.95 0.60 4.93
C ILE A 5 -1.22 -0.74 4.95
N PRO A 6 -0.20 -0.98 5.82
CA PRO A 6 0.44 -2.29 5.93
C PRO A 6 -0.52 -3.44 6.23
N LEU A 7 -1.47 -3.26 7.16
CA LEU A 7 -2.45 -4.28 7.50
C LEU A 7 -3.40 -4.57 6.33
N GLY A 8 -3.90 -3.54 5.64
CA GLY A 8 -4.70 -3.73 4.44
C GLY A 8 -3.92 -4.44 3.31
N MET A 9 -2.65 -4.12 3.14
CA MET A 9 -1.79 -4.82 2.18
C MET A 9 -1.63 -6.31 2.55
N TRP A 10 -1.51 -6.62 3.84
CA TRP A 10 -1.41 -7.99 4.33
C TRP A 10 -2.69 -8.78 4.06
N ASP A 11 -3.85 -8.24 4.45
CA ASP A 11 -5.16 -8.89 4.31
C ASP A 11 -5.54 -9.14 2.84
N TYR A 12 -5.08 -8.29 1.93
CA TYR A 12 -5.38 -8.39 0.50
C TYR A 12 -4.19 -8.83 -0.35
N ARG A 13 -3.08 -9.32 0.25
CA ARG A 13 -1.85 -9.61 -0.49
C ARG A 13 -2.08 -10.54 -1.68
N ASP A 14 -3.00 -11.50 -1.53
CA ASP A 14 -3.28 -12.54 -2.53
C ASP A 14 -4.07 -11.97 -3.73
N LYS A 15 -4.53 -10.72 -3.66
CA LYS A 15 -5.15 -10.01 -4.80
C LYS A 15 -4.11 -9.33 -5.70
N PHE A 16 -2.91 -9.04 -5.21
CA PHE A 16 -1.86 -8.38 -5.98
C PHE A 16 -1.13 -9.35 -6.91
N LYS A 17 -0.74 -8.87 -8.08
CA LYS A 17 0.12 -9.58 -9.04
C LYS A 17 1.44 -8.84 -9.18
N LYS A 18 2.50 -9.59 -9.44
CA LYS A 18 3.81 -9.01 -9.74
C LYS A 18 3.69 -8.03 -10.91
N GLY A 19 4.16 -6.82 -10.70
CA GLY A 19 4.12 -5.74 -11.67
C GLY A 19 2.92 -4.80 -11.54
N ASP A 20 1.97 -5.04 -10.63
CA ASP A 20 0.86 -4.12 -10.39
C ASP A 20 1.38 -2.76 -9.90
N ASN A 21 0.80 -1.68 -10.42
CA ASN A 21 1.04 -0.32 -9.94
C ASN A 21 0.06 -0.02 -8.80
N ILE A 22 0.61 0.28 -7.63
CA ILE A 22 -0.18 0.56 -6.43
C ILE A 22 0.10 1.99 -5.98
N PHE A 23 -0.98 2.74 -5.76
CA PHE A 23 -0.94 4.10 -5.24
C PHE A 23 -1.46 4.09 -3.81
N PHE A 24 -0.69 4.68 -2.89
CA PHE A 24 -1.12 4.88 -1.51
C PHE A 24 -1.24 6.37 -1.24
N ALA A 25 -2.26 6.74 -0.46
CA ALA A 25 -2.42 8.08 0.09
C ALA A 25 -2.80 7.95 1.57
N ALA A 26 -2.19 8.77 2.41
CA ALA A 26 -2.45 8.80 3.85
C ALA A 26 -2.51 10.24 4.36
N PHE A 27 -3.30 10.44 5.41
CA PHE A 27 -3.51 11.71 6.08
C PHE A 27 -3.27 11.53 7.58
N GLY A 28 -2.68 12.54 8.21
CA GLY A 28 -2.36 12.56 9.63
C GLY A 28 -2.73 13.87 10.30
N GLY A 29 -2.55 13.93 11.61
CA GLY A 29 -2.75 15.16 12.37
C GLY A 29 -1.80 16.28 11.92
N GLY A 30 -2.22 17.53 12.09
CA GLY A 30 -1.40 18.69 11.73
C GLY A 30 -1.31 18.94 10.22
N PHE A 31 -2.39 18.69 9.48
CA PHE A 31 -2.48 18.92 8.02
C PHE A 31 -1.40 18.18 7.20
N THR A 32 -0.83 17.13 7.77
CA THR A 32 0.20 16.32 7.12
C THR A 32 -0.46 15.27 6.24
N TRP A 33 0.02 15.15 5.01
CA TRP A 33 -0.40 14.12 4.06
C TRP A 33 0.79 13.60 3.27
N GLY A 34 0.65 12.40 2.72
CA GLY A 34 1.67 11.81 1.87
C GLY A 34 1.05 10.82 0.89
N ALA A 35 1.69 10.70 -0.26
CA ALA A 35 1.35 9.71 -1.27
C ALA A 35 2.61 9.03 -1.80
N MET A 36 2.45 7.80 -2.26
CA MET A 36 3.53 7.02 -2.84
C MET A 36 2.99 6.13 -3.95
N TRP A 37 3.78 5.99 -5.01
CA TRP A 37 3.52 5.06 -6.11
C TRP A 37 4.59 3.97 -6.07
N VAL A 38 4.15 2.73 -6.01
CA VAL A 38 5.05 1.57 -6.01
C VAL A 38 4.61 0.54 -7.05
N LYS A 39 5.56 -0.29 -7.44
CA LYS A 39 5.30 -1.47 -8.25
C LYS A 39 5.43 -2.72 -7.39
N TRP A 40 4.40 -3.57 -7.39
CA TRP A 40 4.40 -4.79 -6.58
C TRP A 40 5.45 -5.78 -7.10
N ALA A 41 6.39 -6.16 -6.25
CA ALA A 41 7.54 -6.98 -6.65
C ALA A 41 7.37 -8.48 -6.32
N ILE A 42 6.42 -8.83 -5.45
CA ILE A 42 6.27 -10.18 -4.91
C ILE A 42 5.54 -11.07 -5.91
N ASP A 43 6.10 -12.26 -6.16
CA ASP A 43 5.52 -13.30 -7.00
C ASP A 43 4.58 -14.19 -6.18
N LYS A 44 3.55 -14.77 -6.80
CA LYS A 44 2.59 -15.67 -6.12
C LYS A 44 3.08 -17.12 -6.06
N LYS A 45 4.39 -17.35 -6.15
CA LYS A 45 4.96 -18.70 -6.17
C LYS A 45 4.61 -19.49 -4.92
#